data_AF-M1BFJ2-F1
#
_entry.id   AF-M1BFJ2-F1
#
_cell.length_a   1.000
_cell.length_b   1.000
_cell.length_c   1.000
_cell.angle_alpha   90.00
_cell.angle_beta   90.00
_cell.angle_gamma   90.00
#
_symmetry.space_group_name_H-M   'P 1'
#
loop_
_entity.id
_entity.type
_entity.pdbx_description
1 polymer ?
#
loop_
_entity_poly.entity_id
_entity_poly.type
_entity_poly.pdbx_seq_one_letter_code
_entity_poly.pdbx_strand_id
1 'polypeptide(L)'
;MMEKNLHKVLQDKLGETRLHQALTNVVIPTFDIKKNQPIIFTKSKLDAKMCDICYSTAAAPTCFPPHYFVTNDAKGNQVEFNLIDGSVVAANPVRN
;
A
#
# COMPACT_ATOMS: atom_id res chain seq x y z
N MET A 1 -19.72 -7.14 0.84
CA MET A 1 -19.47 -8.39 0.08
C MET A 1 -18.34 -8.24 -0.94
N MET A 2 -18.15 -7.06 -1.57
CA MET A 2 -17.04 -6.81 -2.53
C MET A 2 -15.63 -6.69 -1.90
N GLU A 3 -15.50 -6.07 -0.72
CA GLU A 3 -14.21 -5.87 -0.02
C GLU A 3 -13.46 -7.18 0.29
N LYS A 4 -14.14 -8.15 0.91
CA LYS A 4 -13.57 -9.48 1.23
C LYS A 4 -13.05 -10.20 -0.01
N ASN A 5 -13.60 -9.90 -1.19
CA ASN A 5 -13.16 -10.52 -2.44
C ASN A 5 -11.84 -9.89 -2.92
N LEU A 6 -11.65 -8.57 -2.78
CA LEU A 6 -10.43 -7.91 -3.23
C LEU A 6 -9.21 -8.36 -2.42
N HIS A 7 -9.29 -8.31 -1.08
CA HIS A 7 -8.18 -8.71 -0.23
C HIS A 7 -7.80 -10.19 -0.45
N LYS A 8 -8.81 -11.07 -0.56
CA LYS A 8 -8.60 -12.48 -0.85
C LYS A 8 -7.92 -12.70 -2.20
N VAL A 9 -8.39 -12.05 -3.27
CA VAL A 9 -7.79 -12.18 -4.60
C VAL A 9 -6.34 -11.69 -4.60
N LEU A 10 -6.06 -10.57 -3.93
CA LEU A 10 -4.69 -10.06 -3.81
C LEU A 10 -3.79 -11.04 -3.05
N GLN A 11 -4.28 -11.63 -1.96
CA GLN A 11 -3.53 -12.64 -1.21
C GLN A 11 -3.31 -13.92 -2.02
N ASP A 12 -4.33 -14.41 -2.75
CA ASP A 12 -4.22 -15.60 -3.60
C ASP A 12 -3.23 -15.40 -4.76
N LYS A 13 -3.13 -14.18 -5.29
CA LYS A 13 -2.27 -13.87 -6.45
C LYS A 13 -0.85 -13.43 -6.07
N LEU A 14 -0.70 -12.68 -4.98
CA LEU A 14 0.59 -12.09 -4.58
C LEU A 14 1.24 -12.86 -3.42
N GLY A 15 0.46 -13.64 -2.67
CA GLY A 15 0.94 -14.43 -1.54
C GLY A 15 1.73 -13.59 -0.55
N GLU A 16 2.93 -14.07 -0.24
CA GLU A 16 3.86 -13.42 0.69
C GLU A 16 4.88 -12.50 -0.01
N THR A 17 4.67 -12.21 -1.31
CA THR A 17 5.58 -11.37 -2.08
C THR A 17 5.70 -9.98 -1.45
N ARG A 18 6.94 -9.51 -1.27
CA ARG A 18 7.26 -8.20 -0.71
C ARG A 18 7.77 -7.23 -1.77
N LEU A 19 7.70 -5.94 -1.46
CA LEU A 19 8.03 -4.87 -2.40
C LEU A 19 9.45 -4.97 -2.96
N HIS A 20 10.43 -5.41 -2.16
CA HIS A 20 11.82 -5.58 -2.63
C HIS A 20 11.95 -6.64 -3.74
N GLN A 21 10.99 -7.57 -3.85
CA GLN A 21 10.98 -8.65 -4.84
C GLN A 21 10.44 -8.18 -6.20
N ALA A 22 9.97 -6.92 -6.33
CA ALA A 22 9.53 -6.36 -7.59
C ALA A 22 10.65 -6.42 -8.66
N LEU A 23 10.33 -6.91 -9.86
CA LEU A 23 11.30 -7.08 -10.94
C LEU A 23 11.85 -5.74 -11.47
N THR A 24 11.06 -4.68 -11.37
CA THR A 24 11.41 -3.33 -11.78
C THR A 24 11.25 -2.35 -10.62
N ASN A 25 11.70 -1.11 -10.80
CA ASN A 25 11.35 -0.03 -9.89
C ASN A 25 9.87 0.27 -10.01
N VAL A 26 9.18 0.30 -8.86
CA VAL A 26 7.76 0.62 -8.76
C VAL A 26 7.58 1.85 -7.88
N VAL A 27 6.51 2.61 -8.18
CA VAL A 27 6.08 3.78 -7.41
C VAL A 27 4.58 3.60 -7.18
N ILE A 28 4.18 3.36 -5.93
CA ILE A 28 2.78 3.09 -5.58
C ILE A 28 2.34 4.10 -4.51
N PRO A 29 1.51 5.10 -4.87
CA PRO A 29 1.05 6.12 -3.93
C PRO A 29 -0.10 5.62 -3.05
N THR A 30 -0.12 6.10 -1.81
CA THR A 30 -1.17 5.90 -0.80
C THR A 30 -1.23 7.15 0.11
N PHE A 31 -2.28 7.29 0.91
CA PHE A 31 -2.37 8.35 1.94
C PHE A 31 -2.54 7.75 3.33
N ASP A 32 -1.71 8.16 4.30
CA ASP A 32 -1.85 7.74 5.69
C ASP A 32 -2.73 8.72 6.46
N ILE A 33 -3.90 8.26 6.89
CA ILE A 33 -4.90 9.09 7.58
C ILE A 33 -4.51 9.40 9.03
N LYS A 34 -3.71 8.53 9.68
CA LYS A 34 -3.26 8.73 11.07
C LYS A 34 -2.13 9.75 11.11
N LYS A 35 -1.23 9.72 10.13
CA LYS A 35 -0.11 10.68 10.00
C LYS A 35 -0.48 11.91 9.17
N ASN A 36 -1.63 11.89 8.50
CA ASN A 36 -2.14 12.93 7.61
C ASN A 36 -1.12 13.34 6.52
N GLN A 37 -0.50 12.35 5.87
CA GLN A 37 0.55 12.57 4.86
C GLN A 37 0.55 11.51 3.77
N PRO A 38 1.04 11.84 2.56
CA PRO A 38 1.26 10.85 1.52
C PRO A 38 2.34 9.84 1.91
N ILE A 39 2.12 8.57 1.54
CA ILE A 39 3.11 7.50 1.62
C ILE A 39 3.29 6.93 0.22
N ILE A 40 4.53 6.96 -0.27
CA ILE A 40 4.89 6.42 -1.58
C ILE A 40 5.74 5.19 -1.37
N PHE A 41 5.21 4.03 -1.75
CA PHE A 41 5.97 2.78 -1.73
C PHE A 41 6.87 2.69 -2.95
N THR A 42 8.16 2.52 -2.69
CA THR A 42 9.19 2.27 -3.70
C THR A 42 10.09 1.13 -3.23
N LYS A 43 10.69 0.42 -4.19
CA LYS A 43 11.54 -0.77 -3.95
C LYS A 43 12.68 -0.54 -2.93
N SER A 44 13.13 0.71 -2.73
CA SER A 44 14.33 1.03 -1.95
C SER A 44 14.11 1.42 -0.50
N LYS A 45 12.87 1.70 -0.06
CA LYS A 45 12.63 2.36 1.26
C LYS A 45 11.83 1.54 2.27
N LEU A 46 10.81 0.80 1.84
CA LEU A 46 9.85 0.16 2.75
C LEU A 46 9.46 -1.22 2.22
N ASP A 47 9.79 -2.28 2.96
CA ASP A 47 9.58 -3.65 2.48
C ASP A 47 8.28 -4.28 3.03
N ALA A 48 7.15 -3.69 2.66
CA ALA A 48 5.83 -4.23 2.99
C ALA A 48 5.39 -5.32 1.99
N LYS A 49 4.39 -6.12 2.36
CA LYS A 49 3.80 -7.12 1.45
C LYS A 49 3.09 -6.41 0.30
N MET A 50 3.19 -6.98 -0.90
CA MET A 50 2.53 -6.46 -2.08
C MET A 50 1.01 -6.49 -1.96
N CYS A 51 0.43 -7.50 -1.30
CA CYS A 51 -1.01 -7.55 -1.06
C CYS A 51 -1.51 -6.38 -0.21
N ASP A 52 -0.78 -6.02 0.85
CA ASP A 52 -1.11 -4.87 1.70
C ASP A 52 -1.03 -3.56 0.92
N ILE A 53 0.07 -3.35 0.18
CA ILE A 53 0.28 -2.14 -0.63
C ILE A 53 -0.81 -2.01 -1.72
N CYS A 54 -1.09 -3.09 -2.45
CA CYS A 54 -2.07 -3.10 -3.53
C CYS A 54 -3.50 -2.88 -3.01
N TYR A 55 -3.83 -3.40 -1.83
CA TYR A 55 -5.13 -3.11 -1.22
C TYR A 55 -5.21 -1.65 -0.79
N SER A 56 -4.18 -1.13 -0.11
CA SER A 56 -4.14 0.27 0.34
C SER A 56 -4.28 1.28 -0.79
N THR A 57 -3.58 1.08 -1.91
CA THR A 57 -3.66 2.02 -3.05
C THR A 57 -5.01 2.02 -3.74
N ALA A 58 -5.79 0.93 -3.63
CA ALA A 58 -7.13 0.80 -4.18
C ALA A 58 -8.25 1.14 -3.17
N ALA A 59 -7.90 1.40 -1.91
CA ALA A 59 -8.86 1.60 -0.82
C ALA A 59 -9.52 2.99 -0.86
N ALA A 60 -10.28 3.26 -1.93
CA ALA A 60 -10.89 4.56 -2.17
C ALA A 60 -11.91 4.90 -1.07
N PRO A 61 -11.90 6.13 -0.53
CA PRO A 61 -12.88 6.55 0.47
C PRO A 61 -14.30 6.29 -0.01
N THR A 62 -15.16 5.83 0.90
CA THR A 62 -16.56 5.41 0.64
C THR A 62 -16.74 4.13 -0.19
N CYS A 63 -15.71 3.65 -0.91
CA CYS A 63 -15.76 2.40 -1.68
C CYS A 63 -15.23 1.19 -0.88
N PHE A 64 -14.11 1.39 -0.18
CA PHE A 64 -13.44 0.35 0.63
C PHE A 64 -13.00 0.95 1.97
N PRO A 65 -12.91 0.13 3.05
CA PRO A 65 -12.40 0.61 4.32
C PRO A 65 -10.88 0.86 4.25
N PRO A 66 -10.37 1.79 5.09
CA PRO A 66 -8.93 1.99 5.26
C PRO A 66 -8.21 0.70 5.66
N HIS A 67 -6.97 0.54 5.19
CA HIS A 67 -6.15 -0.62 5.48
C HIS A 67 -5.14 -0.34 6.58
N TYR A 68 -5.10 -1.20 7.59
CA TYR A 68 -4.10 -1.14 8.65
C TYR A 68 -3.16 -2.33 8.56
N PHE A 69 -1.85 -2.05 8.63
CA PHE A 69 -0.84 -3.08 8.78
C PHE A 69 0.44 -2.52 9.42
N VAL A 70 1.31 -3.42 9.84
CA VAL A 70 2.61 -3.12 10.42
C VAL A 70 3.69 -3.83 9.60
N THR A 71 4.78 -3.13 9.32
CA THR A 71 5.99 -3.74 8.76
C THR A 71 7.22 -3.26 9.53
N ASN A 72 8.36 -3.87 9.28
CA ASN A 72 9.64 -3.40 9.79
C ASN A 72 10.31 -2.50 8.74
N ASP A 73 10.93 -1.42 9.19
CA ASP A 73 11.84 -0.64 8.35
C ASP A 73 13.17 -1.40 8.14
N ALA A 74 14.07 -0.84 7.34
CA ALA A 74 15.39 -1.43 7.08
C ALA A 74 16.27 -1.55 8.36
N LYS A 75 15.91 -0.88 9.45
CA LYS A 75 16.60 -0.92 10.75
C LYS A 75 15.92 -1.87 11.74
N GLY A 76 14.84 -2.55 11.35
CA GLY A 76 14.06 -3.46 12.20
C GLY A 76 13.03 -2.77 13.10
N ASN A 77 12.82 -1.46 12.96
CA ASN A 77 11.79 -0.76 13.73
C ASN A 77 10.41 -1.03 13.14
N GLN A 78 9.42 -1.25 14.00
CA GLN A 78 8.03 -1.37 13.57
C GLN A 78 7.51 -0.02 13.07
N VAL A 79 6.90 -0.05 11.89
CA VAL A 79 6.22 1.08 11.26
C VAL A 79 4.79 0.68 11.01
N GLU A 80 3.87 1.40 11.64
CA GLU A 80 2.44 1.27 11.43
C GLU A 80 1.98 2.12 10.23
N PHE A 81 0.98 1.60 9.51
CA PHE A 81 0.37 2.24 8.36
C PHE A 81 -1.16 2.21 8.51
N ASN A 82 -1.82 3.34 8.25
CA ASN A 82 -3.28 3.47 8.24
C ASN A 82 -3.69 4.11 6.92
N LEU A 83 -3.79 3.30 5.86
CA LEU A 83 -3.75 3.79 4.49
C LEU A 83 -5.09 3.76 3.78
N ILE A 84 -5.29 4.76 2.93
CA ILE A 84 -6.33 4.83 1.91
C ILE A 84 -5.71 5.06 0.53
N ASP A 85 -6.57 5.02 -0.49
CA ASP A 85 -6.22 5.20 -1.90
C ASP A 85 -5.35 6.45 -2.16
N GLY A 86 -4.37 6.27 -3.04
CA GLY A 86 -3.39 7.29 -3.41
C GLY A 86 -3.94 8.42 -4.29
N SER A 87 -5.14 8.30 -4.83
CA SER A 87 -5.82 9.36 -5.61
C SER A 87 -6.08 10.63 -4.80
N VAL A 88 -6.16 10.52 -3.47
CA VAL A 88 -6.19 11.67 -2.54
C VAL A 88 -4.88 12.47 -2.62
N VAL A 89 -3.77 11.82 -2.99
CA VAL A 89 -2.44 12.41 -3.14
C VAL A 89 -2.18 12.83 -4.58
N ALA A 90 -2.44 11.93 -5.53
CA ALA A 90 -2.28 12.15 -6.96
C ALA A 90 -3.15 11.16 -7.75
N ALA A 91 -4.13 11.66 -8.50
CA ALA A 91 -4.89 10.84 -9.45
C ALA A 91 -4.06 10.42 -10.68
N ASN A 92 -2.90 11.05 -10.91
CA ASN A 92 -1.96 10.72 -11.98
C ASN A 92 -0.51 10.79 -11.47
N PRO A 93 0.13 9.66 -11.15
CA PRO A 93 1.48 9.64 -10.57
C PRO A 93 2.61 9.99 -11.57
N VAL A 94 2.28 10.30 -12.84
CA VAL A 94 3.25 10.66 -13.89
C VAL A 94 3.61 12.16 -13.88
N ARG A 95 2.89 13.01 -13.13
CA ARG A 95 3.20 14.45 -13.05
C ARG A 95 3.84 14.83 -11.71
N ASN A 96 5.17 14.89 -11.71
CA ASN A 96 5.98 16.02 -11.20
C ASN A 96 7.42 15.89 -11.65
#